data_AF-A0A7V3UY52-F1
#
_entry.id   AF-A0A7V3UY52-F1
#
_cell.length_a   1.000
_cell.length_b   1.000
_cell.length_c   1.000
_cell.angle_alpha   90.00
_cell.angle_beta   90.00
_cell.angle_gamma   90.00
#
_symmetry.space_group_name_H-M   'P 1'
#
loop_
_entity.id
_entity.type
_entity.pdbx_description
1 polymer ?
#
loop_
_entity_poly.entity_id
_entity_poly.type
_entity_poly.pdbx_seq_one_letter_code
_entity_poly.pdbx_strand_id
1 'polypeptide(L)'
;RSMVALHRAQQDIRQHGAAPVPLHLRNAPHPGLGQFGHGKGYRYPHDCPDGCVEQEYLHDGAKSGPYYEPTDRGHEARLKARLEALRRLRGEQPGQDRQDDPR
;
A
#
# COMPACT_ATOMS: atom_id res chain seq x y z
N ARG A 1 10.50 3.78 12.38
CA ARG A 1 10.40 5.26 12.19
C ARG A 1 9.02 5.68 11.63
N SER A 2 7.94 5.48 12.38
CA SER A 2 6.57 5.63 11.84
C SER A 2 6.14 7.08 11.57
N MET A 3 6.60 8.05 12.38
CA MET A 3 6.27 9.46 12.18
C MET A 3 6.83 10.03 10.87
N VAL A 4 8.06 9.66 10.51
CA VAL A 4 8.68 10.08 9.23
C VAL A 4 7.91 9.53 8.04
N ALA A 5 7.46 8.27 8.13
CA ALA A 5 6.64 7.64 7.08
C ALA A 5 5.33 8.41 6.86
N LEU A 6 4.65 8.81 7.95
CA LEU A 6 3.43 9.60 7.87
C LEU A 6 3.68 10.98 7.24
N HIS A 7 4.74 11.68 7.64
CA HIS A 7 5.08 12.99 7.08
C HIS A 7 5.38 12.92 5.58
N ARG A 8 6.10 11.88 5.14
CA ARG A 8 6.36 11.63 3.72
C ARG A 8 5.05 11.40 2.95
N ALA A 9 4.15 10.57 3.47
CA ALA A 9 2.85 10.34 2.83
C ALA A 9 1.99 11.61 2.74
N GLN A 10 1.98 12.41 3.81
CA GLN A 10 1.28 13.70 3.79
C GLN A 10 1.91 14.68 2.80
N GLN A 11 3.23 14.67 2.66
CA GLN A 11 3.92 15.51 1.69
C GLN A 11 3.60 15.11 0.25
N ASP A 12 3.57 13.82 -0.05
CA ASP A 12 3.20 13.27 -1.36
C ASP A 12 1.81 13.77 -1.79
N ILE A 13 0.83 13.68 -0.88
CA ILE A 13 -0.53 14.17 -1.10
C ILE A 13 -0.55 15.69 -1.32
N ARG A 14 0.26 16.47 -0.57
CA ARG A 14 0.33 17.93 -0.76
C ARG A 14 0.94 18.31 -2.11
N GLN A 15 1.89 17.52 -2.62
CA GLN A 15 2.61 17.82 -3.87
C GLN A 15 1.86 17.34 -5.10
N HIS A 16 1.18 16.20 -5.02
CA HIS A 16 0.60 15.52 -6.18
C HIS A 16 -0.94 15.47 -6.16
N GLY A 17 -1.56 15.89 -5.05
CA GLY A 17 -2.98 15.74 -4.82
C GLY A 17 -3.36 14.34 -4.32
N ALA A 18 -4.60 14.19 -3.86
CA ALA A 18 -5.16 12.90 -3.50
C ALA A 18 -5.77 12.25 -4.75
N ALA A 19 -5.20 11.15 -5.22
CA ALA A 19 -5.82 10.41 -6.32
C ALA A 19 -6.97 9.51 -5.81
N PRO A 20 -7.87 9.08 -6.72
CA PRO A 20 -9.07 8.37 -6.33
C PRO A 20 -8.74 6.98 -5.75
N VAL A 21 -9.55 6.56 -4.80
CA VAL A 21 -9.47 5.20 -4.22
C VAL A 21 -9.71 4.15 -5.34
N PRO A 22 -8.91 3.08 -5.42
CA PRO A 22 -9.14 1.97 -6.34
C PRO A 22 -10.55 1.39 -6.21
N LEU A 23 -11.19 1.01 -7.33
CA LEU A 23 -12.60 0.59 -7.35
C LEU A 23 -12.87 -0.61 -6.43
N HIS A 24 -11.96 -1.58 -6.38
CA HIS A 24 -12.06 -2.76 -5.51
C HIS A 24 -11.93 -2.43 -4.02
N LEU A 25 -11.52 -1.23 -3.64
CA LEU A 25 -11.47 -0.77 -2.24
C LEU A 25 -12.62 0.17 -1.87
N ARG A 26 -13.43 0.61 -2.85
CA ARG A 26 -14.56 1.50 -2.57
C ARG A 26 -15.70 0.74 -1.93
N ASN A 27 -16.31 1.35 -0.91
CA ASN A 27 -17.54 0.84 -0.33
C ASN A 27 -18.69 0.87 -1.38
N ALA A 28 -19.54 -0.15 -1.34
CA ALA A 28 -20.72 -0.30 -2.19
C ALA A 28 -21.97 -0.52 -1.31
N PRO A 29 -22.39 0.48 -0.51
CA PRO A 29 -23.46 0.30 0.48
C PRO A 29 -24.85 0.11 -0.12
N HIS A 30 -25.07 0.46 -1.39
CA HIS A 30 -26.33 0.23 -2.08
C HIS A 30 -26.06 -0.53 -3.40
N PRO A 31 -26.90 -1.52 -3.78
CA PRO A 31 -26.72 -2.34 -4.98
C PRO A 31 -26.41 -1.58 -6.29
N GLY A 32 -26.93 -0.36 -6.47
CA GLY A 32 -26.67 0.47 -7.65
C GLY A 32 -25.19 0.86 -7.81
N LEU A 33 -24.43 0.96 -6.72
CA LEU A 33 -23.00 1.27 -6.76
C LEU A 33 -22.14 0.10 -7.25
N GLY A 34 -22.61 -1.13 -7.06
CA GLY A 34 -21.98 -2.32 -7.64
C GLY A 34 -22.00 -2.31 -9.17
N GLN A 35 -23.01 -1.66 -9.78
CA GLN A 35 -23.08 -1.49 -11.24
C GLN A 35 -21.96 -0.58 -11.78
N PHE A 36 -21.45 0.34 -10.95
CA PHE A 36 -20.28 1.16 -11.24
C PHE A 36 -18.95 0.49 -10.86
N GLY A 37 -18.98 -0.80 -10.51
CA GLY A 37 -17.79 -1.59 -10.19
C GLY A 37 -17.22 -1.35 -8.79
N HIS A 38 -17.93 -0.65 -7.89
CA HIS A 38 -17.47 -0.46 -6.51
C HIS A 38 -17.38 -1.80 -5.77
N GLY A 39 -16.25 -2.06 -5.12
CA GLY A 39 -15.98 -3.30 -4.40
C GLY A 39 -15.78 -4.53 -5.30
N LYS A 40 -16.00 -4.41 -6.62
CA LYS A 40 -15.81 -5.52 -7.54
C LYS A 40 -14.33 -5.87 -7.63
N GLY A 41 -14.01 -7.15 -7.43
CA GLY A 41 -12.64 -7.64 -7.45
C GLY A 41 -11.89 -7.48 -6.13
N TYR A 42 -12.56 -7.02 -5.06
CA TYR A 42 -11.96 -7.03 -3.72
C TYR A 42 -11.64 -8.47 -3.30
N ARG A 43 -10.38 -8.71 -2.95
CA ARG A 43 -9.92 -9.97 -2.36
C ARG A 43 -9.88 -9.83 -0.85
N TYR A 44 -10.64 -10.67 -0.16
CA TYR A 44 -10.67 -10.68 1.31
C TYR A 44 -9.43 -11.43 1.84
N PRO A 45 -8.49 -10.76 2.53
CA PRO A 45 -7.22 -11.40 2.91
C PRO A 45 -7.36 -12.61 3.85
N HIS A 46 -8.44 -12.67 4.64
CA HIS A 46 -8.66 -13.74 5.60
C HIS A 46 -9.13 -15.06 4.96
N ASP A 47 -9.56 -15.03 3.70
CA ASP A 47 -9.85 -16.26 2.94
C ASP A 47 -8.58 -16.93 2.40
N CYS A 48 -7.44 -16.23 2.42
CA CYS A 48 -6.16 -16.76 1.97
C CYS A 48 -5.38 -17.41 3.13
N PRO A 49 -4.73 -18.57 2.90
CA PRO A 49 -3.99 -19.29 3.94
C PRO A 49 -2.94 -18.44 4.66
N ASP A 50 -2.26 -17.54 3.93
CA ASP A 50 -1.22 -16.68 4.48
C ASP A 50 -1.75 -15.39 5.14
N GLY A 51 -3.08 -15.20 5.14
CA GLY A 51 -3.73 -13.98 5.59
C GLY A 51 -3.37 -12.74 4.77
N CYS A 52 -2.91 -12.93 3.53
CA CYS A 52 -2.44 -11.89 2.63
C CYS A 52 -2.85 -12.21 1.19
N VAL A 53 -3.15 -11.17 0.41
CA VAL A 53 -3.52 -11.28 -1.00
C VAL A 53 -2.63 -10.38 -1.83
N GLU A 54 -2.27 -10.86 -3.02
CA GLU A 54 -1.71 -10.02 -4.06
C GLU A 54 -2.83 -9.11 -4.60
N GLN A 55 -2.83 -7.87 -4.12
CA GLN A 55 -3.79 -6.83 -4.50
C GLN A 55 -3.10 -5.47 -4.37
N GLU A 56 -3.44 -4.56 -5.30
CA GLU A 56 -3.00 -3.17 -5.28
C GLU A 56 -3.80 -2.40 -4.23
N TYR A 57 -3.12 -1.60 -3.42
CA TYR A 57 -3.75 -0.81 -2.35
C TYR A 57 -3.53 0.68 -2.48
N LEU A 58 -2.46 1.07 -3.16
CA LEU A 58 -2.23 2.45 -3.53
C LEU A 58 -2.97 2.75 -4.84
N HIS A 59 -3.17 4.03 -5.11
CA HIS A 59 -3.82 4.46 -6.34
C HIS A 59 -2.82 4.49 -7.50
N ASP A 60 -3.31 4.37 -8.72
CA ASP A 60 -2.51 4.63 -9.91
C ASP A 60 -2.00 6.08 -9.87
N GLY A 61 -0.68 6.24 -9.76
CA GLY A 61 -0.04 7.54 -9.60
C GLY A 61 0.56 7.82 -8.23
N ALA A 62 0.41 6.91 -7.25
CA ALA A 62 1.23 6.93 -6.04
C ALA A 62 2.69 6.69 -6.44
N LYS A 63 3.45 7.78 -6.63
CA LYS A 63 4.86 7.73 -7.05
C LYS A 63 5.80 7.37 -5.91
N SER A 64 5.26 7.34 -4.70
CA SER A 64 5.98 7.08 -3.48
C SER A 64 6.32 5.60 -3.36
N GLY A 65 7.62 5.31 -3.29
CA GLY A 65 8.10 4.02 -2.78
C GLY A 65 7.63 3.76 -1.34
N PRO A 66 8.08 2.66 -0.72
CA PRO A 66 7.64 2.32 0.63
C PRO A 66 7.94 3.44 1.63
N TYR A 67 6.91 4.05 2.20
CA TYR A 67 7.07 5.12 3.19
C TYR A 67 7.66 4.64 4.52
N TYR A 68 7.29 3.42 4.92
CA TYR A 68 7.67 2.84 6.19
C TYR A 68 8.89 1.93 6.03
N GLU A 69 9.98 2.37 6.63
CA GLU A 69 11.23 1.64 6.77
C GLU A 69 11.43 1.29 8.27
N PRO A 70 11.11 0.05 8.68
CA PRO A 70 11.35 -0.40 10.04
C PRO A 70 12.85 -0.54 10.33
N THR A 71 13.25 -0.24 11.55
CA THR A 71 14.64 -0.42 12.01
C THR A 71 14.89 -1.85 12.49
N ASP A 72 16.16 -2.22 12.65
CA ASP A 72 16.57 -3.53 13.19
C ASP A 72 16.56 -3.58 14.72
N ARG A 73 15.92 -2.61 15.40
CA ARG A 73 15.96 -2.47 16.85
C ARG A 73 14.67 -2.95 17.50
N GLY A 74 14.81 -3.81 18.51
CA GLY A 74 13.70 -4.26 19.35
C GLY A 74 12.56 -4.87 18.55
N HIS A 75 11.33 -4.42 18.81
CA HIS A 75 10.14 -4.97 18.15
C HIS A 75 10.12 -4.70 16.63
N GLU A 76 10.70 -3.58 16.16
CA GLU A 76 10.71 -3.24 14.73
C GLU A 76 11.47 -4.29 13.89
N ALA A 77 12.46 -5.00 14.45
CA ALA A 77 13.16 -6.07 13.74
C ALA A 77 12.22 -7.21 13.33
N ARG A 78 11.28 -7.59 14.22
CA ARG A 78 10.26 -8.60 13.92
C ARG A 78 9.26 -8.10 12.88
N LEU A 79 8.87 -6.82 12.97
CA LEU A 79 8.02 -6.18 11.96
C LEU A 79 8.70 -6.14 10.59
N LYS A 80 10.00 -5.84 10.52
CA LYS A 80 10.79 -5.84 9.28
C LYS A 80 10.76 -7.21 8.61
N ALA A 81 11.07 -8.27 9.35
CA ALA A 81 11.02 -9.63 8.84
C ALA A 81 9.62 -10.02 8.33
N ARG A 82 8.56 -9.65 9.06
CA ARG A 82 7.17 -9.87 8.64
C ARG A 82 6.82 -9.10 7.37
N LEU A 83 7.23 -7.83 7.28
CA LEU A 83 6.98 -6.95 6.14
C LEU A 83 7.69 -7.46 4.89
N GLU A 84 8.94 -7.93 5.01
CA GLU A 84 9.67 -8.55 3.91
C GLU A 84 9.00 -9.85 3.42
N ALA A 85 8.52 -10.69 4.34
CA ALA A 85 7.76 -11.90 3.97
C ALA A 85 6.46 -11.54 3.23
N LEU A 86 5.73 -10.51 3.68
CA LEU A 86 4.52 -10.02 3.02
C LEU A 86 4.80 -9.49 1.60
N ARG A 87 5.89 -8.73 1.43
CA ARG A 87 6.31 -8.22 0.10
C ARG A 87 6.58 -9.36 -0.87
N ARG A 88 7.29 -10.40 -0.42
CA ARG A 88 7.56 -11.60 -1.22
C ARG A 88 6.28 -12.32 -1.62
N LEU A 89 5.33 -12.48 -0.70
CA LEU A 89 4.03 -13.10 -0.99
C LEU A 89 3.19 -12.29 -1.98
N ARG A 90 3.32 -10.97 -1.96
CA ARG A 90 2.62 -10.05 -2.88
C ARG A 90 3.34 -9.86 -4.22
N GLY A 91 4.44 -10.56 -4.47
CA GLY A 91 5.23 -10.38 -5.69
C GLY A 91 5.89 -9.00 -5.81
N GLU A 92 5.87 -8.19 -4.75
CA GLU A 92 6.51 -6.88 -4.72
C GLU A 92 8.03 -7.09 -4.65
N GLN A 93 8.72 -6.81 -5.76
CA GLN A 93 10.17 -6.65 -5.69
C GLN A 93 10.47 -5.44 -4.79
N PRO A 94 11.48 -5.50 -3.89
CA PRO A 94 11.93 -4.31 -3.19
C PRO A 94 12.24 -3.26 -4.25
N GLY A 95 11.47 -2.17 -4.24
CA GLY A 95 11.61 -1.11 -5.23
C GLY A 95 13.08 -0.74 -5.29
N GLN A 96 13.69 -0.91 -6.46
CA GLN A 96 15.01 -0.37 -6.73
C GLN A 96 14.97 1.08 -6.29
N ASP A 97 15.90 1.46 -5.41
CA ASP A 97 16.15 2.83 -5.01
C ASP A 97 16.30 3.66 -6.29
N ARG A 98 15.19 4.24 -6.76
CA ARG A 98 15.22 5.26 -7.79
C ARG A 98 15.75 6.47 -7.06
N GLN A 99 17.06 6.65 -7.13
CA GLN A 99 17.74 7.90 -6.82
C GLN A 99 16.95 9.01 -7.49
N ASP A 100 16.23 9.78 -6.68
CA ASP A 100 15.66 11.05 -7.10
C ASP A 100 16.86 11.95 -7.47
N ASP A 101 17.14 12.03 -8.76
CA ASP A 101 18.06 12.98 -9.36
C ASP A 101 17.48 14.39 -9.14
N PRO A 102 18.12 15.25 -8.32
CA PRO A 102 17.58 16.57 -8.05
C PRO A 102 17.82 17.46 -9.27
N ARG A 103 16.74 17.85 -9.94
CA ARG A 103 16.73 19.03 -10.83
C ARG A 103 16.30 20.27 -10.06
#